data_AF-A0A7C5YUT9-F1
#
_entry.id   AF-A0A7C5YUT9-F1
#
_cell.length_a   1.000
_cell.length_b   1.000
_cell.length_c   1.000
_cell.angle_alpha   90.00
_cell.angle_beta   90.00
_cell.angle_gamma   90.00
#
_symmetry.space_group_name_H-M   'P 1'
#
loop_
_entity.id
_entity.type
_entity.pdbx_description
1 polymer ?
#
loop_
_entity_poly.entity_id
_entity_poly.type
_entity_poly.pdbx_seq_one_letter_code
_entity_poly.pdbx_strand_id
1 'polypeptide(L)'
;KKAYERAGLGPEDIDIFELYGSYPVIQLMLLDAVGICEAGKSGALVASGETSPGGKRPVTTNGEALSYGHTGTGVGFGLFVESVRQLQGKAGKAQVPGARFIMENTGGGAFMDCHFTVLGNEIP
;
A
#
# COMPACT_ATOMS: atom_id res chain seq x y z
N LYS A 1 1.64 -0.25 12.94
CA LYS A 1 1.08 -0.61 14.27
C LYS A 1 -0.03 0.32 14.76
N LYS A 2 0.22 1.61 15.05
CA LYS A 2 -0.84 2.53 15.54
C LYS A 2 -2.08 2.62 14.64
N ALA A 3 -1.89 2.60 13.32
CA ALA A 3 -2.99 2.61 12.35
C ALA A 3 -3.89 1.37 12.48
N TYR A 4 -3.28 0.18 12.52
CA TYR A 4 -3.95 -1.10 12.79
C TYR A 4 -4.73 -1.09 14.11
N GLU A 5 -4.09 -0.70 15.20
CA GLU A 5 -4.71 -0.64 16.53
C GLU A 5 -5.94 0.30 16.55
N ARG A 6 -5.87 1.45 15.86
CA ARG A 6 -6.99 2.39 15.73
C ARG A 6 -8.11 1.87 14.85
N ALA A 7 -7.80 1.05 13.86
CA ALA A 7 -8.77 0.44 12.97
C ALA A 7 -9.40 -0.83 13.55
N GLY A 8 -8.78 -1.46 14.56
CA GLY A 8 -9.21 -2.77 15.07
C GLY A 8 -8.87 -3.92 14.12
N LEU A 9 -7.85 -3.74 13.27
CA LEU A 9 -7.46 -4.69 12.20
C LEU A 9 -5.99 -5.08 12.33
N GLY A 10 -5.61 -6.22 11.74
CA GLY A 10 -4.25 -6.68 11.56
C GLY A 10 -3.77 -6.61 10.10
N PRO A 11 -2.47 -6.87 9.83
CA PRO A 11 -1.94 -6.94 8.46
C PRO A 11 -2.62 -8.03 7.61
N GLU A 12 -3.15 -9.08 8.21
CA GLU A 12 -3.91 -10.16 7.57
C GLU A 12 -5.28 -9.73 7.04
N ASP A 13 -5.84 -8.64 7.56
CA ASP A 13 -7.14 -8.12 7.15
C ASP A 13 -7.05 -7.15 5.96
N ILE A 14 -5.83 -6.79 5.54
CA ILE A 14 -5.58 -5.82 4.48
C ILE A 14 -5.56 -6.50 3.12
N ASP A 15 -6.41 -6.01 2.21
CA ASP A 15 -6.54 -6.54 0.85
C ASP A 15 -5.53 -5.90 -0.12
N ILE A 16 -5.20 -4.62 0.08
CA ILE A 16 -4.28 -3.85 -0.78
C ILE A 16 -3.34 -3.01 0.07
N PHE A 17 -2.07 -2.96 -0.32
CA PHE A 17 -1.06 -2.09 0.31
C PHE A 17 -0.65 -0.99 -0.67
N GLU A 18 -1.20 0.20 -0.54
CA GLU A 18 -0.86 1.38 -1.34
C GLU A 18 0.32 2.12 -0.67
N LEU A 19 1.55 1.68 -0.99
CA LEU A 19 2.76 2.11 -0.30
C LEU A 19 3.61 3.05 -1.16
N TYR A 20 4.17 4.08 -0.52
CA TYR A 20 5.09 5.02 -1.14
C TYR A 20 6.43 4.37 -1.51
N GLY A 21 6.90 4.55 -2.74
CA GLY A 21 8.08 3.86 -3.27
C GLY A 21 9.03 4.76 -4.06
N SER A 22 9.56 5.84 -3.46
CA SER A 22 10.52 6.72 -4.19
C SER A 22 11.76 5.99 -4.73
N TYR A 23 12.14 4.86 -4.13
CA TYR A 23 13.16 3.94 -4.63
C TYR A 23 12.76 2.49 -4.33
N PRO A 24 13.24 1.48 -5.07
CA PRO A 24 12.87 0.08 -4.81
C PRO A 24 13.13 -0.39 -3.37
N VAL A 25 14.24 0.04 -2.77
CA VAL A 25 14.58 -0.31 -1.38
C VAL A 25 13.60 0.27 -0.34
N ILE A 26 13.00 1.43 -0.63
CA ILE A 26 11.97 2.06 0.22
C ILE A 26 10.74 1.16 0.30
N GLN A 27 10.31 0.61 -0.83
CA GLN A 27 9.15 -0.27 -0.88
C GLN A 27 9.40 -1.56 -0.08
N LEU A 28 10.58 -2.16 -0.20
CA LEU A 28 10.95 -3.36 0.59
C LEU A 28 10.92 -3.09 2.10
N MET A 29 11.46 -1.96 2.55
CA MET A 29 11.40 -1.58 3.97
C MET A 29 9.96 -1.37 4.45
N LEU A 30 9.11 -0.76 3.62
CA LEU A 30 7.71 -0.54 3.98
C LEU A 30 6.91 -1.84 4.03
N LEU A 31 7.18 -2.82 3.15
CA LEU A 31 6.58 -4.15 3.25
C LEU A 31 6.87 -4.79 4.61
N ASP A 32 8.13 -4.79 5.04
CA ASP A 32 8.50 -5.28 6.36
C ASP A 32 7.80 -4.48 7.47
N ALA A 33 7.73 -3.14 7.34
CA ALA A 33 7.16 -2.25 8.36
C ALA A 33 5.63 -2.38 8.52
N VAL A 34 4.90 -2.68 7.43
CA VAL A 34 3.44 -2.89 7.48
C VAL A 34 3.07 -4.30 7.92
N GLY A 35 4.06 -5.19 8.12
CA GLY A 35 3.83 -6.54 8.65
C GLY A 35 3.24 -7.52 7.64
N ILE A 36 3.37 -7.24 6.33
CA ILE A 36 2.94 -8.17 5.28
C ILE A 36 3.83 -9.43 5.24
N CYS A 37 5.07 -9.33 5.69
CA CYS A 37 5.99 -10.44 5.86
C CYS A 37 6.89 -10.21 7.07
N GLU A 38 7.62 -11.26 7.46
CA GLU A 38 8.68 -11.14 8.45
C GLU A 38 9.79 -10.19 7.97
N ALA A 39 10.43 -9.49 8.91
CA ALA A 39 11.52 -8.57 8.59
C ALA A 39 12.64 -9.26 7.81
N GLY A 40 13.09 -8.63 6.71
CA GLY A 40 14.10 -9.18 5.81
C GLY A 40 13.58 -10.21 4.81
N LYS A 41 12.26 -10.46 4.75
CA LYS A 41 11.64 -11.38 3.76
C LYS A 41 10.93 -10.66 2.62
N SER A 42 10.80 -9.33 2.65
CA SER A 42 10.17 -8.54 1.59
C SER A 42 10.70 -8.84 0.19
N GLY A 43 12.01 -9.02 0.01
CA GLY A 43 12.58 -9.36 -1.30
C GLY A 43 12.06 -10.70 -1.87
N ALA A 44 11.93 -11.71 -1.02
CA ALA A 44 11.38 -13.01 -1.42
C ALA A 44 9.87 -12.93 -1.70
N LEU A 45 9.14 -12.11 -0.93
CA LEU A 45 7.72 -11.85 -1.14
C LEU A 45 7.47 -11.17 -2.50
N VAL A 46 8.29 -10.18 -2.86
CA VAL A 46 8.19 -9.54 -4.18
C VAL A 46 8.54 -10.54 -5.28
N ALA A 47 9.61 -11.32 -5.11
CA ALA A 47 10.04 -12.30 -6.10
C ALA A 47 9.04 -13.45 -6.32
N SER A 48 8.18 -13.77 -5.34
CA SER A 48 7.13 -14.78 -5.50
C SER A 48 5.95 -14.32 -6.36
N GLY A 49 5.86 -13.02 -6.66
CA GLY A 49 4.75 -12.41 -7.38
C GLY A 49 3.54 -12.10 -6.50
N GLU A 50 3.62 -12.32 -5.19
CA GLU A 50 2.48 -12.12 -4.29
C GLU A 50 2.01 -10.66 -4.24
N THR A 51 2.94 -9.72 -4.41
CA THR A 51 2.70 -8.27 -4.45
C THR A 51 2.36 -7.72 -5.83
N SER A 52 2.36 -8.56 -6.87
CA SER A 52 2.11 -8.14 -8.26
C SER A 52 0.62 -7.84 -8.50
N PRO A 53 0.26 -7.16 -9.61
CA PRO A 53 -1.12 -7.08 -10.06
C PRO A 53 -1.75 -8.47 -10.19
N GLY A 54 -2.88 -8.70 -9.52
CA GLY A 54 -3.53 -10.01 -9.44
C GLY A 54 -2.90 -11.02 -8.46
N GLY A 55 -1.84 -10.62 -7.76
CA GLY A 55 -1.26 -11.37 -6.64
C GLY A 55 -2.19 -11.37 -5.43
N LYS A 56 -1.83 -12.18 -4.41
CA LYS A 56 -2.67 -12.34 -3.21
C LYS A 56 -2.77 -11.06 -2.39
N ARG A 57 -1.71 -10.25 -2.35
CA ARG A 57 -1.64 -9.00 -1.60
C ARG A 57 -1.02 -7.91 -2.46
N PRO A 58 -1.76 -7.39 -3.46
CA PRO A 58 -1.24 -6.42 -4.42
C PRO A 58 -0.70 -5.18 -3.72
N VAL A 59 0.43 -4.68 -4.22
CA VAL A 59 1.10 -3.50 -3.69
C VAL A 59 1.10 -2.42 -4.75
N THR A 60 0.59 -1.26 -4.36
CA THR A 60 0.64 -0.01 -5.12
C THR A 60 0.07 -0.11 -6.55
N THR A 61 -1.24 -0.23 -6.65
CA THR A 61 -1.95 -0.62 -7.88
C THR A 61 -1.91 0.41 -9.01
N ASN A 62 -1.62 1.68 -8.69
CA ASN A 62 -1.41 2.73 -9.70
C ASN A 62 0.03 2.78 -10.27
N GLY A 63 0.98 2.05 -9.69
CA GLY A 63 2.39 2.05 -10.08
C GLY A 63 3.28 3.14 -9.45
N GLU A 64 2.74 4.01 -8.60
CA GLU A 64 3.40 5.04 -7.79
C GLU A 64 4.57 5.83 -8.42
N ALA A 65 5.52 6.32 -7.63
CA ALA A 65 6.65 7.11 -8.09
C ALA A 65 7.48 6.40 -9.18
N LEU A 66 7.66 5.08 -9.09
CA LEU A 66 8.49 4.33 -10.03
C LEU A 66 7.89 4.20 -11.43
N SER A 67 6.55 4.15 -11.58
CA SER A 67 5.90 3.96 -12.89
C SER A 67 4.85 5.02 -13.24
N TYR A 68 4.09 5.53 -12.27
CA TYR A 68 3.04 6.53 -12.51
C TYR A 68 3.61 7.95 -12.60
N GLY A 69 4.68 8.22 -11.85
CA GLY A 69 5.45 9.46 -11.92
C GLY A 69 5.78 10.03 -10.53
N HIS A 70 6.99 10.58 -10.38
CA HIS A 70 7.49 11.05 -9.10
C HIS A 70 7.35 12.57 -8.93
N THR A 71 6.16 13.03 -8.52
CA THR A 71 5.84 14.47 -8.37
C THR A 71 5.86 14.93 -6.90
N GLY A 72 6.91 14.60 -6.15
CA GLY A 72 7.03 14.96 -4.74
C GLY A 72 5.83 14.52 -3.89
N THR A 73 5.23 15.45 -3.14
CA THR A 73 4.01 15.20 -2.33
C THR A 73 2.82 14.69 -3.14
N GLY A 74 2.79 14.96 -4.45
CA GLY A 74 1.74 14.46 -5.34
C GLY A 74 1.67 12.94 -5.42
N VAL A 75 2.76 12.22 -5.16
CA VAL A 75 2.77 10.75 -5.12
C VAL A 75 1.88 10.24 -4.00
N GLY A 76 2.00 10.82 -2.80
CA GLY A 76 1.16 10.44 -1.65
C GLY A 76 -0.33 10.69 -1.91
N PHE A 77 -0.67 11.84 -2.49
CA PHE A 77 -2.06 12.10 -2.90
C PHE A 77 -2.53 11.12 -3.98
N GLY A 78 -1.66 10.71 -4.89
CA GLY A 78 -1.95 9.68 -5.88
C GLY A 78 -2.32 8.34 -5.25
N LEU A 79 -1.59 7.89 -4.24
CA LEU A 79 -1.88 6.67 -3.48
C LEU A 79 -3.19 6.77 -2.70
N PHE A 80 -3.45 7.93 -2.07
CA PHE A 80 -4.71 8.16 -1.38
C PHE A 80 -5.91 8.11 -2.34
N VAL A 81 -5.80 8.80 -3.49
CA VAL A 81 -6.85 8.78 -4.53
C VAL A 81 -7.05 7.37 -5.07
N GLU A 82 -5.97 6.61 -5.30
CA GLU A 82 -6.07 5.24 -5.76
C GLU A 82 -6.75 4.33 -4.73
N SER A 83 -6.38 4.46 -3.45
CA SER A 83 -7.03 3.73 -2.36
C SER A 83 -8.54 3.98 -2.34
N VAL A 84 -8.96 5.25 -2.48
CA VAL A 84 -10.39 5.60 -2.56
C VAL A 84 -11.06 5.03 -3.81
N ARG A 85 -10.38 5.06 -4.97
CA ARG A 85 -10.91 4.46 -6.20
C ARG A 85 -11.08 2.96 -6.08
N GLN A 86 -10.11 2.26 -5.50
CA GLN A 86 -10.16 0.81 -5.25
C GLN A 86 -11.37 0.46 -4.37
N LEU A 87 -11.52 1.14 -3.22
CA LEU A 87 -12.64 0.93 -2.29
C LEU A 87 -14.02 1.25 -2.90
N GLN A 88 -14.08 2.17 -3.87
CA GLN A 88 -15.30 2.53 -4.59
C GLN A 88 -15.61 1.65 -5.82
N GLY A 89 -14.73 0.71 -6.19
CA GLY A 89 -14.90 -0.07 -7.41
C GLY A 89 -14.64 0.75 -8.69
N LYS A 90 -13.83 1.80 -8.63
CA LYS A 90 -13.58 2.77 -9.71
C LYS A 90 -12.12 2.80 -10.20
N ALA A 91 -11.30 1.80 -9.86
CA ALA A 91 -9.89 1.73 -10.29
C ALA A 91 -9.69 1.18 -11.72
N GLY A 92 -10.78 0.95 -12.47
CA GLY A 92 -10.73 0.54 -13.87
C GLY A 92 -9.99 -0.79 -14.05
N LYS A 93 -8.95 -0.82 -14.89
CA LYS A 93 -8.16 -2.03 -15.16
C LYS A 93 -7.32 -2.51 -13.97
N ALA A 94 -7.00 -1.61 -13.03
CA ALA A 94 -6.22 -1.93 -11.85
C ALA A 94 -7.09 -2.44 -10.67
N GLN A 95 -8.42 -2.49 -10.84
CA GLN A 95 -9.36 -2.85 -9.78
C GLN A 95 -9.06 -4.23 -9.18
N VAL A 96 -8.85 -4.27 -7.87
CA VAL A 96 -8.80 -5.50 -7.09
C VAL A 96 -10.24 -5.89 -6.70
N PRO A 97 -10.73 -7.07 -7.12
CA PRO A 97 -12.08 -7.50 -6.80
C PRO A 97 -12.27 -7.74 -5.30
N GLY A 98 -13.34 -7.17 -4.72
CA GLY A 98 -13.74 -7.45 -3.34
C GLY A 98 -12.83 -6.83 -2.28
N ALA A 99 -12.00 -5.84 -2.61
CA ALA A 99 -11.20 -5.12 -1.63
C ALA A 99 -12.09 -4.35 -0.63
N ARG A 100 -11.85 -4.55 0.67
CA ARG A 100 -12.60 -3.98 1.79
C ARG A 100 -11.74 -3.05 2.62
N PHE A 101 -10.46 -3.41 2.83
CA PHE A 101 -9.52 -2.64 3.63
C PHE A 101 -8.18 -2.43 2.91
N ILE A 102 -7.65 -1.22 3.00
CA ILE A 102 -6.40 -0.80 2.35
C ILE A 102 -5.48 -0.17 3.38
N MET A 103 -4.22 -0.59 3.38
CA MET A 103 -3.13 0.12 4.06
C MET A 103 -2.52 1.13 3.09
N GLU A 104 -2.75 2.42 3.34
CA GLU A 104 -2.13 3.51 2.62
C GLU A 104 -0.93 4.05 3.42
N ASN A 105 0.17 4.32 2.73
CA ASN A 105 1.33 4.98 3.29
C ASN A 105 1.85 6.08 2.35
N THR A 106 2.19 7.21 2.97
CA THR A 106 2.94 8.29 2.34
C THR A 106 4.06 8.78 3.27
N GLY A 107 5.12 9.35 2.70
CA GLY A 107 6.23 9.89 3.48
C GLY A 107 6.99 10.98 2.74
N GLY A 108 7.80 11.74 3.49
CA GLY A 108 8.56 12.88 3.00
C GLY A 108 9.89 13.06 3.74
N GLY A 109 10.75 13.90 3.17
CA GLY A 109 12.01 14.30 3.82
C GLY A 109 12.98 13.15 4.11
N ALA A 110 13.02 12.11 3.27
CA ALA A 110 13.76 10.87 3.52
C ALA A 110 13.33 10.16 4.82
N PHE A 111 12.01 9.91 4.95
CA PHE A 111 11.37 9.26 6.10
C PHE A 111 11.36 10.06 7.41
N MET A 112 11.65 11.36 7.36
CA MET A 112 11.47 12.25 8.51
C MET A 112 9.98 12.40 8.87
N ASP A 113 9.10 12.31 7.87
CA ASP A 113 7.65 12.28 8.04
C ASP A 113 7.08 11.05 7.35
N CYS A 114 6.25 10.29 8.06
CA CYS A 114 5.57 9.09 7.54
C CYS A 114 4.16 9.00 8.09
N HIS A 115 3.18 8.81 7.22
CA HIS A 115 1.80 8.59 7.58
C HIS A 115 1.38 7.18 7.17
N PHE A 116 0.58 6.54 8.03
CA PHE A 116 -0.01 5.24 7.77
C PHE A 116 -1.50 5.36 8.06
N THR A 117 -2.32 5.00 7.08
CA THR A 117 -3.77 5.12 7.16
C THR A 117 -4.40 3.78 6.76
N VAL A 118 -5.31 3.27 7.58
CA VAL A 118 -6.20 2.19 7.16
C VAL A 118 -7.47 2.81 6.64
N LEU A 119 -7.81 2.53 5.39
CA LEU A 119 -9.03 2.96 4.73
C LEU A 119 -9.92 1.73 4.50
N GLY A 120 -11.23 1.89 4.68
CA GLY A 120 -12.18 0.81 4.42
C GLY A 120 -13.50 1.31 3.85
N ASN A 121 -14.23 0.40 3.19
CA ASN A 121 -15.61 0.64 2.74
C ASN A 121 -16.67 0.03 3.68
N GLU A 122 -16.22 -0.60 4.77
CA GLU A 122 -17.02 -1.10 5.87
C GLU A 122 -16.33 -0.85 7.22
N ILE A 123 -17.04 -1.05 8.33
CA ILE A 123 -16.50 -0.96 9.69
C ILE A 123 -16.25 -2.39 10.17
N PRO A 124 -15.07 -2.70 10.77
CA PRO A 124 -14.74 -4.02 11.30
C PRO A 124 -15.67 -4.53 12.40
#